data_AF-A0A2T2SYX4-F1
#
_entry.id   AF-A0A2T2SYX4-F1
#
_cell.length_a   1.000
_cell.length_b   1.000
_cell.length_c   1.000
_cell.angle_alpha   90.00
_cell.angle_beta   90.00
_cell.angle_gamma   90.00
#
_symmetry.space_group_name_H-M   'P 1'
#
loop_
_entity.id
_entity.type
_entity.pdbx_description
1 polymer ?
#
loop_
_entity_poly.entity_id
_entity_poly.type
_entity_poly.pdbx_seq_one_letter_code
_entity_poly.pdbx_strand_id
1 'polypeptide(L)'
;MLGDDVYWLLDVLEDHGGTLAELAGRLCGQLRDGRLRIVPDFFWNLDTPLRNVPPRLEQTFADAALVVSKGDANYRRITNDALWPPEATLSDAAGPFPAPLLALRTLKSDTLVGVDPDTRARLDQQHDDWRTSGTFGVAQYAP
;
A
#
# COMPACT_ATOMS: atom_id res chain seq x y z
N MET A 1 -4.34 11.11 18.06
CA MET A 1 -5.40 10.87 17.06
C MET A 1 -4.79 10.10 15.89
N LEU A 2 -5.61 9.44 15.05
CA LEU A 2 -5.10 8.74 13.87
C LEU A 2 -4.48 9.74 12.89
N GLY A 3 -3.22 9.54 12.52
CA GLY A 3 -2.49 10.39 11.58
C GLY A 3 -1.56 11.44 12.21
N ASP A 4 -1.47 11.51 13.54
CA ASP A 4 -0.59 12.48 14.24
C ASP A 4 0.89 12.30 13.88
N ASP A 5 1.32 11.08 13.55
CA ASP A 5 2.70 10.79 13.14
C ASP A 5 3.13 11.61 11.90
N VAL A 6 2.18 11.96 11.02
CA VAL A 6 2.46 12.79 9.84
C VAL A 6 2.80 14.22 10.27
N TYR A 7 2.05 14.78 11.20
CA TYR A 7 2.31 16.14 11.71
C TYR A 7 3.58 16.18 12.55
N TRP A 8 3.79 15.17 13.40
CA TRP A 8 5.04 15.03 14.15
C TRP A 8 6.26 14.94 13.22
N LEU A 9 6.17 14.19 12.12
CA LEU A 9 7.25 14.14 11.12
C LEU A 9 7.50 15.52 10.50
N LEU A 10 6.46 16.29 10.21
CA LEU A 10 6.61 17.64 9.65
C LEU A 10 7.33 18.57 10.63
N ASP A 11 7.00 18.51 11.91
CA ASP A 11 7.69 19.27 12.97
C ASP A 11 9.18 18.88 13.04
N VAL A 12 9.48 17.57 13.02
CA VAL A 12 10.87 17.05 13.02
C VAL A 12 11.66 17.52 11.79
N LEU A 13 11.03 17.55 10.62
CA LEU A 13 11.66 18.02 9.39
C LEU A 13 11.94 19.53 9.43
N GLU A 14 11.02 20.30 10.01
CA GLU A 14 11.18 21.75 10.20
C GLU A 14 12.32 22.06 11.20
N ASP A 15 12.32 21.40 12.36
CA ASP A 15 13.35 21.56 13.40
C ASP A 15 14.75 21.18 12.91
N HIS A 16 14.86 20.22 11.97
CA HIS A 16 16.14 19.84 11.38
C HIS A 16 16.77 20.96 10.52
N GLY A 17 15.96 21.82 9.93
CA GLY A 17 16.42 22.94 9.10
C GLY A 17 16.86 22.57 7.68
N GLY A 18 17.33 23.57 6.93
CA GLY A 18 17.82 23.42 5.57
C GLY A 18 16.77 22.89 4.59
N THR A 19 17.17 21.97 3.73
CA THR A 19 16.30 21.40 2.69
C THR A 19 15.13 20.59 3.26
N LEU A 20 15.24 20.06 4.48
CA LEU A 20 14.15 19.33 5.13
C LEU A 20 13.06 20.29 5.63
N ALA A 21 13.44 21.45 6.16
CA ALA A 21 12.49 22.50 6.53
C ALA A 21 11.76 23.07 5.31
N GLU A 22 12.46 23.23 4.18
CA GLU A 22 11.84 23.63 2.91
C GLU A 22 10.81 22.59 2.42
N LEU A 23 11.12 21.29 2.56
CA LEU A 23 10.18 20.22 2.26
C LEU A 23 8.96 20.26 3.19
N ALA A 24 9.17 20.41 4.50
CA ALA A 24 8.10 20.53 5.49
C ALA A 24 7.18 21.71 5.14
N GLY A 25 7.74 22.89 4.87
CA GLY A 25 6.99 24.08 4.48
C GLY A 25 6.14 23.86 3.22
N ARG A 26 6.70 23.17 2.21
CA ARG A 26 5.94 22.81 0.99
C ARG A 26 4.78 21.88 1.30
N LEU A 27 5.00 20.80 2.07
CA LEU A 27 3.97 19.83 2.43
C LEU A 27 2.87 20.46 3.29
N CYS A 28 3.23 21.28 4.28
CA CYS A 28 2.30 22.08 5.08
C CYS A 28 1.47 23.03 4.20
N GLY A 29 2.07 23.64 3.17
CA GLY A 29 1.34 24.41 2.17
C GLY A 29 0.32 23.57 1.39
N GLN A 30 0.69 22.36 0.95
CA GLN A 30 -0.24 21.46 0.26
C GLN A 30 -1.40 21.02 1.15
N LEU A 31 -1.13 20.75 2.44
CA LEU A 31 -2.14 20.41 3.44
C LEU A 31 -3.12 21.57 3.66
N ARG A 32 -2.60 22.79 3.83
CA ARG A 32 -3.41 24.00 4.02
C ARG A 32 -4.29 24.30 2.82
N ASP A 33 -3.75 24.10 1.61
CA ASP A 33 -4.47 24.31 0.35
C ASP A 33 -5.44 23.15 0.01
N GLY A 34 -5.48 22.08 0.82
CA GLY A 34 -6.32 20.91 0.59
C GLY A 34 -5.89 20.02 -0.58
N ARG A 35 -4.71 20.24 -1.16
CA ARG A 35 -4.13 19.41 -2.24
C ARG A 35 -3.53 18.10 -1.70
N LEU A 36 -3.01 18.13 -0.48
CA LEU A 36 -2.70 16.95 0.30
C LEU A 36 -3.73 16.85 1.43
N ARG A 37 -4.32 15.66 1.62
CA ARG A 37 -5.33 15.44 2.65
C ARG A 37 -4.99 14.17 3.43
N ILE A 38 -5.06 14.26 4.75
CA ILE A 38 -4.92 13.11 5.65
C ILE A 38 -6.34 12.67 6.01
N VAL A 39 -6.70 11.45 5.62
CA VAL A 39 -8.07 10.92 5.78
C VAL A 39 -8.00 9.62 6.60
N PRO A 40 -7.92 9.71 7.93
CA PRO A 40 -7.88 8.53 8.78
C PRO A 40 -9.26 7.86 8.86
N ASP A 41 -9.28 6.54 8.97
CA ASP A 41 -10.50 5.75 9.23
C ASP A 41 -10.14 4.47 9.98
N PHE A 42 -11.01 4.03 10.89
CA PHE A 42 -10.82 2.80 11.66
C PHE A 42 -10.79 1.54 10.79
N PHE A 43 -11.39 1.56 9.58
CA PHE A 43 -11.29 0.50 8.58
C PHE A 43 -9.84 0.07 8.31
N TRP A 44 -8.87 1.00 8.41
CA TRP A 44 -7.45 0.67 8.22
C TRP A 44 -6.88 -0.27 9.29
N ASN A 45 -7.58 -0.43 10.42
CA ASN A 45 -7.18 -1.19 11.59
C ASN A 45 -8.08 -2.41 11.85
N LEU A 46 -9.01 -2.70 10.93
CA LEU A 46 -9.85 -3.91 10.97
C LEU A 46 -9.23 -5.02 10.13
N ASP A 47 -9.65 -6.26 10.39
CA ASP A 47 -9.30 -7.46 9.60
C ASP A 47 -10.03 -7.53 8.25
N THR A 48 -10.87 -6.54 7.96
CA THR A 48 -11.72 -6.52 6.78
C THR A 48 -10.88 -6.42 5.48
N PRO A 49 -11.15 -7.27 4.47
CA PRO A 49 -10.43 -7.23 3.19
C PRO A 49 -10.59 -5.89 2.46
N LEU A 50 -9.64 -5.52 1.59
CA LEU A 50 -9.70 -4.25 0.87
C LEU A 50 -10.95 -4.15 -0.04
N ARG A 51 -11.36 -5.26 -0.67
CA ARG A 51 -12.57 -5.33 -1.51
C ARG A 51 -13.88 -4.99 -0.77
N ASN A 52 -13.85 -4.99 0.57
CA ASN A 52 -14.98 -4.66 1.43
C ASN A 52 -14.83 -3.24 2.02
N VAL A 53 -14.15 -2.34 1.30
CA VAL A 53 -14.09 -0.92 1.66
C VAL A 53 -15.52 -0.40 1.85
N PRO A 54 -15.82 0.28 2.97
CA PRO A 54 -17.18 0.76 3.24
C PRO A 54 -17.54 1.96 2.35
N PRO A 55 -18.83 2.19 2.07
CA PRO A 55 -19.28 3.28 1.19
C PRO A 55 -18.75 4.69 1.56
N ARG A 56 -18.53 4.95 2.86
CA ARG A 56 -17.95 6.23 3.33
C ARG A 56 -16.52 6.48 2.84
N LEU A 57 -15.79 5.43 2.47
CA LEU A 57 -14.43 5.51 1.91
C LEU A 57 -14.39 5.28 0.40
N GLU A 58 -15.39 4.59 -0.18
CA GLU A 58 -15.47 4.38 -1.63
C GLU A 58 -15.39 5.70 -2.41
N GLN A 59 -16.11 6.74 -1.96
CA GLN A 59 -16.07 8.06 -2.59
C GLN A 59 -14.68 8.69 -2.59
N THR A 60 -13.84 8.37 -1.61
CA THR A 60 -12.44 8.88 -1.58
C THR A 60 -11.61 8.27 -2.72
N PHE A 61 -11.95 7.07 -3.16
CA PHE A 61 -11.23 6.36 -4.21
C PHE A 61 -11.86 6.52 -5.59
N ALA A 62 -13.17 6.72 -5.69
CA ALA A 62 -13.88 6.76 -6.96
C ALA A 62 -13.33 7.81 -7.96
N ASP A 63 -12.86 8.95 -7.46
CA ASP A 63 -12.27 10.01 -8.29
C ASP A 63 -10.74 9.87 -8.46
N ALA A 64 -10.13 8.81 -7.90
CA ALA A 64 -8.68 8.63 -7.94
C ALA A 64 -8.24 8.13 -9.32
N ALA A 65 -7.30 8.84 -9.94
CA ALA A 65 -6.61 8.34 -11.14
C ALA A 65 -5.75 7.10 -10.85
N LEU A 66 -5.27 6.96 -9.61
CA LEU A 66 -4.49 5.83 -9.14
C LEU A 66 -4.54 5.76 -7.61
N VAL A 67 -4.74 4.56 -7.08
CA VAL A 67 -4.56 4.25 -5.65
C VAL A 67 -3.25 3.49 -5.48
N VAL A 68 -2.36 4.02 -4.63
CA VAL A 68 -1.09 3.36 -4.31
C VAL A 68 -1.16 2.72 -2.93
N SER A 69 -1.21 1.39 -2.90
CA SER A 69 -1.19 0.59 -1.68
C SER A 69 0.25 0.26 -1.28
N LYS A 70 0.65 0.61 -0.05
CA LYS A 70 2.04 0.47 0.42
C LYS A 70 2.19 -0.64 1.46
N GLY A 71 3.18 -1.50 1.24
CA GLY A 71 3.69 -2.43 2.25
C GLY A 71 2.94 -3.76 2.33
N ASP A 72 3.51 -4.66 3.12
CA ASP A 72 3.07 -6.06 3.25
C ASP A 72 1.68 -6.19 3.87
N ALA A 73 1.39 -5.44 4.94
CA ALA A 73 0.09 -5.49 5.61
C ALA A 73 -1.07 -5.12 4.68
N ASN A 74 -0.93 -4.07 3.86
CA ASN A 74 -1.96 -3.70 2.90
C ASN A 74 -2.08 -4.73 1.77
N TYR A 75 -0.98 -5.35 1.35
CA TYR A 75 -1.03 -6.42 0.36
C TYR A 75 -1.77 -7.65 0.88
N ARG A 76 -1.51 -8.07 2.12
CA ARG A 76 -2.27 -9.16 2.77
C ARG A 76 -3.77 -8.84 2.84
N ARG A 77 -4.15 -7.58 3.01
CA ARG A 77 -5.57 -7.17 2.95
C ARG A 77 -6.17 -7.22 1.54
N ILE A 78 -5.36 -6.95 0.51
CA ILE A 78 -5.76 -7.13 -0.90
C ILE A 78 -5.98 -8.61 -1.17
N THR A 79 -5.02 -9.46 -0.82
CA THR A 79 -5.06 -10.90 -1.09
C THR A 79 -5.86 -11.71 -0.07
N ASN A 80 -6.51 -11.05 0.89
CA ASN A 80 -7.20 -11.67 2.02
C ASN A 80 -6.33 -12.69 2.79
N ASP A 81 -5.02 -12.46 2.80
CA ASP A 81 -3.99 -13.28 3.41
C ASP A 81 -4.07 -14.77 3.02
N ALA A 82 -4.58 -15.05 1.82
CA ALA A 82 -4.87 -16.41 1.37
C ALA A 82 -3.71 -17.00 0.55
N LEU A 83 -3.72 -18.33 0.43
CA LEU A 83 -2.96 -19.06 -0.58
C LEU A 83 -3.75 -19.02 -1.89
N TRP A 84 -3.15 -18.42 -2.91
CA TRP A 84 -3.76 -18.26 -4.22
C TRP A 84 -3.22 -19.29 -5.22
N PRO A 85 -4.04 -19.71 -6.20
CA PRO A 85 -3.56 -20.46 -7.35
C PRO A 85 -2.40 -19.73 -8.06
N PRO A 86 -1.43 -20.45 -8.65
CA PRO A 86 -0.27 -19.82 -9.32
C PRO A 86 -0.62 -18.80 -10.40
N GLU A 87 -1.74 -18.98 -11.08
CA GLU A 87 -2.26 -18.14 -12.15
C GLU A 87 -3.01 -16.89 -11.68
N ALA A 88 -3.34 -16.81 -10.38
CA ALA A 88 -4.10 -15.69 -9.84
C ALA A 88 -3.34 -14.37 -10.03
N THR A 89 -4.06 -13.34 -10.42
CA THR A 89 -3.54 -11.99 -10.64
C THR A 89 -3.85 -11.07 -9.46
N LEU A 90 -3.26 -9.86 -9.47
CA LEU A 90 -3.64 -8.84 -8.49
C LEU A 90 -5.12 -8.44 -8.64
N SER A 91 -5.66 -8.41 -9.87
CA SER A 91 -7.07 -8.10 -10.13
C SER A 91 -8.00 -9.15 -9.52
N ASP A 92 -7.65 -10.44 -9.62
CA ASP A 92 -8.43 -11.53 -9.01
C ASP A 92 -8.47 -11.40 -7.49
N ALA A 93 -7.33 -11.06 -6.89
CA ALA A 93 -7.20 -10.87 -5.45
C ALA A 93 -7.94 -9.62 -4.94
N ALA A 94 -7.73 -8.48 -5.60
CA ALA A 94 -8.34 -7.21 -5.23
C ALA A 94 -9.86 -7.21 -5.41
N GLY A 95 -10.38 -7.99 -6.36
CA GLY A 95 -11.79 -7.96 -6.73
C GLY A 95 -12.20 -6.59 -7.28
N PRO A 96 -13.51 -6.29 -7.34
CA PRO A 96 -14.00 -4.98 -7.75
C PRO A 96 -13.47 -3.89 -6.81
N PHE A 97 -12.70 -2.95 -7.35
CA PHE A 97 -12.17 -1.80 -6.63
C PHE A 97 -12.46 -0.53 -7.44
N PRO A 98 -12.82 0.61 -6.81
CA PRO A 98 -13.40 1.76 -7.53
C PRO A 98 -12.41 2.59 -8.35
N ALA A 99 -11.13 2.20 -8.41
CA ALA A 99 -10.08 2.91 -9.14
C ALA A 99 -8.92 1.97 -9.50
N PRO A 100 -8.03 2.36 -10.43
CA PRO A 100 -6.80 1.62 -10.68
C PRO A 100 -5.94 1.50 -9.43
N LEU A 101 -5.39 0.31 -9.17
CA LEU A 101 -4.64 -0.02 -7.96
C LEU A 101 -3.20 -0.40 -8.29
N LEU A 102 -2.24 0.25 -7.65
CA LEU A 102 -0.83 -0.12 -7.66
C LEU A 102 -0.40 -0.59 -6.26
N ALA A 103 -0.10 -1.87 -6.11
CA ALA A 103 0.45 -2.43 -4.89
C ALA A 103 1.98 -2.41 -4.94
N LEU A 104 2.59 -1.64 -4.02
CA LEU A 104 4.05 -1.59 -3.82
C LEU A 104 4.39 -2.27 -2.50
N ARG A 105 5.02 -3.45 -2.58
CA ARG A 105 5.27 -4.30 -1.44
C ARG A 105 6.70 -4.79 -1.40
N THR A 106 7.29 -4.74 -0.21
CA THR A 106 8.41 -5.59 0.17
C THR A 106 7.85 -6.88 0.79
N LEU A 107 8.35 -8.04 0.37
CA LEU A 107 7.79 -9.35 0.72
C LEU A 107 8.16 -9.74 2.15
N LYS A 108 7.16 -9.82 3.04
CA LYS A 108 7.30 -10.18 4.46
C LYS A 108 6.25 -11.21 4.90
N SER A 109 5.62 -11.91 3.96
CA SER A 109 4.59 -12.92 4.19
C SER A 109 4.38 -13.81 2.94
N ASP A 110 3.79 -15.00 3.13
CA ASP A 110 3.70 -16.01 2.06
C ASP A 110 2.73 -15.67 0.93
N THR A 111 1.65 -14.94 1.22
CA THR A 111 0.61 -14.63 0.22
C THR A 111 1.21 -13.84 -0.94
N LEU A 112 1.01 -14.29 -2.18
CA LEU A 112 1.57 -13.66 -3.36
C LEU A 112 0.79 -14.11 -4.60
N VAL A 113 0.51 -13.18 -5.49
CA VAL A 113 -0.19 -13.41 -6.77
C VAL A 113 0.64 -12.81 -7.91
N GLY A 114 0.37 -13.18 -9.16
CA GLY A 114 0.90 -12.51 -10.35
C GLY A 114 2.42 -12.51 -10.50
N VAL A 115 3.10 -13.52 -9.97
CA VAL A 115 4.54 -13.77 -10.22
C VAL A 115 4.66 -14.95 -11.17
N ASP A 116 5.46 -14.79 -12.22
CA ASP A 116 5.60 -15.83 -13.23
C ASP A 116 6.19 -17.11 -12.63
N PRO A 117 5.74 -18.31 -13.09
CA PRO A 117 6.17 -19.58 -12.51
C PRO A 117 7.68 -19.81 -12.54
N ASP A 118 8.37 -19.32 -13.57
CA ASP A 118 9.81 -19.53 -13.74
C ASP A 118 10.61 -18.71 -12.72
N THR A 119 10.24 -17.44 -12.49
CA THR A 119 10.79 -16.61 -11.42
C THR A 119 10.53 -17.23 -10.06
N ARG A 120 9.30 -17.72 -9.83
CA ARG A 120 8.94 -18.38 -8.57
C ARG A 120 9.83 -19.60 -8.31
N ALA A 121 9.92 -20.51 -9.28
CA ALA A 121 10.73 -21.72 -9.18
C ALA A 121 12.21 -21.43 -8.98
N ARG A 122 12.75 -20.42 -9.69
CA ARG A 122 14.14 -19.98 -9.52
C ARG A 122 14.40 -19.46 -8.10
N LEU A 123 13.51 -18.62 -7.57
CA LEU A 123 13.67 -18.06 -6.22
C LEU A 123 13.51 -19.13 -5.14
N ASP A 124 12.58 -20.06 -5.32
CA ASP A 124 12.38 -21.21 -4.43
C ASP A 124 13.63 -22.12 -4.34
N GLN A 125 14.49 -22.14 -5.37
CA GLN A 125 15.75 -22.89 -5.34
C GLN A 125 16.93 -22.10 -4.76
N GLN A 126 16.87 -20.77 -4.80
CA GLN A 126 18.01 -19.89 -4.45
C GLN A 126 17.93 -19.36 -3.01
N HIS A 127 16.72 -19.25 -2.46
CA HIS A 127 16.45 -18.56 -1.21
C HIS A 127 15.27 -19.22 -0.47
N ASP A 128 15.51 -19.85 0.68
CA ASP A 128 14.43 -20.54 1.42
C ASP A 128 13.36 -19.59 1.96
N ASP A 129 13.67 -18.30 2.14
CA ASP A 129 12.85 -17.31 2.83
C ASP A 129 12.51 -16.06 1.99
N TRP A 130 12.66 -16.12 0.66
CA TRP A 130 12.52 -14.92 -0.20
C TRP A 130 11.17 -14.20 -0.11
N ARG A 131 10.11 -14.91 0.32
CA ARG A 131 8.77 -14.34 0.53
C ARG A 131 8.61 -13.63 1.87
N THR A 132 9.49 -13.87 2.83
CA THR A 132 9.31 -13.42 4.23
C THR A 132 10.50 -12.61 4.75
N SER A 133 11.66 -12.68 4.11
CA SER A 133 12.90 -12.02 4.52
C SER A 133 12.88 -10.49 4.48
N GLY A 134 11.97 -9.90 3.70
CA GLY A 134 11.93 -8.45 3.49
C GLY A 134 12.98 -7.91 2.52
N THR A 135 13.67 -8.77 1.75
CA THR A 135 14.69 -8.35 0.78
C THR A 135 14.18 -8.24 -0.65
N PHE A 136 13.07 -8.92 -0.97
CA PHE A 136 12.43 -8.90 -2.28
C PHE A 136 11.24 -7.94 -2.29
N GLY A 137 10.89 -7.44 -3.47
CA GLY A 137 9.75 -6.54 -3.66
C GLY A 137 9.00 -6.77 -4.95
N VAL A 138 7.74 -6.35 -4.97
CA VAL A 138 6.88 -6.33 -6.17
C VAL A 138 6.23 -4.95 -6.33
N ALA A 139 6.01 -4.58 -7.59
CA ALA A 139 5.15 -3.49 -8.00
C ALA A 139 4.11 -4.07 -8.96
N GLN A 140 2.86 -4.18 -8.51
CA GLN A 140 1.80 -4.86 -9.25
C GLN A 140 0.62 -3.93 -9.47
N TYR A 141 0.12 -3.91 -10.70
CA TYR A 141 -0.97 -3.05 -11.13
C TYR A 141 -2.23 -3.88 -11.42
N ALA A 142 -3.38 -3.41 -10.92
CA ALA A 142 -4.70 -3.88 -11.30
C ALA A 142 -5.48 -2.68 -11.86
N PRO A 143 -6.03 -2.78 -13.08
CA PRO A 143 -6.75 -1.68 -13.73
C PRO A 143 -8.08 -1.36 -13.05
#